data_AF-A0A5C0SB64-F1
#
_entry.id   AF-A0A5C0SB64-F1
#
_cell.length_a   1.000
_cell.length_b   1.000
_cell.length_c   1.000
_cell.angle_alpha   90.00
_cell.angle_beta   90.00
_cell.angle_gamma   90.00
#
_symmetry.space_group_name_H-M   'P 1'
#
loop_
_entity.id
_entity.type
_entity.pdbx_description
1 polymer ?
#
loop_
_entity_poly.entity_id
_entity_poly.type
_entity_poly.pdbx_seq_one_letter_code
_entity_poly.pdbx_strand_id
1 'polypeptide(L)'
;MNIKDTIDLLIDISKKKETALKKILNLTIMQEGLIKNNDLEKLGDLLKKKQYLIEKINQMDIDFLSNYGRLKKSLGITSIENVNVEEYPSLKELKLHIQNIMKSLRQIDEIDKRNTKNLQIDFDKVKEELKKIKAKKQSSKIAASYMKKYASVQGVFIDKK
;
A
#
# COMPACT_ATOMS: atom_id res chain seq x y z
N MET A 1 28.86 -1.24 26.21
CA MET A 1 27.42 -1.05 26.40
C MET A 1 26.93 -2.20 27.26
N ASN A 2 26.33 -1.92 28.42
CA ASN A 2 25.87 -2.98 29.31
C ASN A 2 24.51 -3.55 28.81
N ILE A 3 24.03 -4.62 29.42
CA ILE A 3 22.77 -5.28 29.02
C ILE A 3 21.57 -4.32 29.13
N LYS A 4 21.51 -3.53 30.21
CA LYS A 4 20.43 -2.58 30.47
C LYS A 4 20.39 -1.48 29.40
N ASP A 5 21.53 -0.85 29.09
CA ASP A 5 21.64 0.16 28.04
C ASP A 5 21.14 -0.40 26.70
N THR A 6 21.47 -1.68 26.41
CA THR A 6 21.08 -2.35 25.16
C THR A 6 19.56 -2.54 25.10
N ILE A 7 18.93 -2.91 26.22
CA ILE A 7 17.48 -3.04 26.32
C ILE A 7 16.81 -1.67 26.14
N ASP A 8 17.32 -0.63 26.80
CA ASP A 8 16.77 0.72 26.71
C ASP A 8 16.87 1.29 25.28
N LEU A 9 17.99 1.03 24.58
CA LEU A 9 18.15 1.37 23.17
C LEU A 9 17.12 0.65 22.28
N LEU A 10 16.90 -0.64 22.50
CA LEU A 10 15.92 -1.42 21.74
C LEU A 10 14.49 -0.92 21.98
N ILE A 11 14.18 -0.48 23.21
CA ILE A 11 12.90 0.15 23.54
C ILE A 11 12.73 1.47 22.78
N ASP A 12 13.74 2.33 22.79
CA ASP A 12 13.71 3.62 22.07
C ASP A 12 13.50 3.42 20.55
N ILE A 13 14.25 2.48 19.95
CA ILE A 13 14.07 2.13 18.53
C ILE A 13 12.64 1.63 18.29
N SER A 14 12.10 0.78 19.17
CA SER A 14 10.74 0.26 19.04
C SER A 14 9.67 1.35 19.14
N LYS A 15 9.83 2.32 20.05
CA LYS A 15 8.92 3.49 20.17
C LYS A 15 8.94 4.36 18.91
N LYS A 16 10.12 4.57 18.32
CA LYS A 16 10.28 5.31 17.05
C LYS A 16 9.58 4.57 15.90
N LYS A 17 9.76 3.25 15.81
CA LYS A 17 9.06 2.41 14.82
C LYS A 17 7.54 2.46 14.99
N GLU A 18 7.02 2.33 16.21
CA GLU A 18 5.59 2.47 16.47
C GLU A 18 5.04 3.82 15.99
N THR A 19 5.77 4.90 16.25
CA THR A 19 5.36 6.24 15.81
C THR A 19 5.31 6.34 14.29
N ALA A 20 6.29 5.77 13.58
CA ALA A 20 6.29 5.72 12.13
C ALA A 20 5.14 4.84 11.59
N LEU A 21 4.87 3.68 12.21
CA LEU A 21 3.78 2.79 11.83
C LEU A 21 2.41 3.41 12.05
N LYS A 22 2.19 4.15 13.14
CA LYS A 22 0.95 4.93 13.36
C LYS A 22 0.72 5.94 12.23
N LYS A 23 1.79 6.60 11.77
CA LYS A 23 1.69 7.51 10.61
C LYS A 23 1.36 6.76 9.32
N ILE A 24 1.99 5.61 9.07
CA ILE A 24 1.67 4.77 7.91
C ILE A 24 0.21 4.32 7.96
N LEU A 25 -0.28 3.86 9.12
CA LEU A 25 -1.67 3.45 9.29
C LEU A 25 -2.64 4.58 8.93
N ASN A 26 -2.39 5.80 9.42
CA ASN A 26 -3.21 6.95 9.09
C ASN A 26 -3.21 7.26 7.58
N LEU A 27 -2.03 7.20 6.93
CA LEU A 27 -1.92 7.39 5.48
C LEU A 27 -2.68 6.28 4.72
N THR A 28 -2.56 5.03 5.16
CA THR A 28 -3.29 3.88 4.59
C THR A 28 -4.81 4.04 4.73
N ILE A 29 -5.31 4.59 5.83
CA ILE A 29 -6.74 4.92 6.00
C ILE A 29 -7.15 6.05 5.05
N MET A 30 -6.37 7.13 4.98
CA MET A 30 -6.66 8.28 4.10
C MET A 30 -6.66 7.90 2.61
N GLN A 31 -5.83 6.94 2.23
CA GLN A 31 -5.73 6.43 0.86
C GLN A 31 -7.10 5.98 0.32
N GLU A 32 -7.94 5.36 1.16
CA GLU A 32 -9.27 4.92 0.77
C GLU A 32 -10.16 6.07 0.27
N GLY A 33 -10.11 7.22 0.96
CA GLY A 33 -10.87 8.41 0.59
C GLY A 33 -10.36 9.06 -0.71
N LEU A 34 -9.04 9.11 -0.90
CA LEU A 34 -8.45 9.65 -2.12
C LEU A 34 -8.77 8.80 -3.35
N ILE A 35 -8.79 7.47 -3.21
CA ILE A 35 -9.22 6.54 -4.26
C ILE A 35 -10.67 6.82 -4.65
N LYS A 36 -11.58 6.89 -3.67
CA LYS A 36 -13.02 7.16 -3.90
C LYS A 36 -13.26 8.50 -4.60
N ASN A 37 -12.45 9.51 -4.29
CA ASN A 37 -12.56 10.84 -4.88
C ASN A 37 -11.80 10.99 -6.20
N ASN A 38 -11.12 9.94 -6.66
CA ASN A 38 -10.28 9.94 -7.87
C ASN A 38 -9.21 11.06 -7.88
N ASP A 39 -8.70 11.43 -6.69
CA ASP A 39 -7.69 12.49 -6.50
C ASP A 39 -6.29 11.90 -6.68
N LEU A 40 -5.91 11.69 -7.94
CA LEU A 40 -4.68 10.96 -8.32
C LEU A 40 -3.40 11.69 -7.90
N GLU A 41 -3.41 13.02 -7.88
CA GLU A 41 -2.25 13.83 -7.47
C GLU A 41 -1.97 13.64 -5.97
N LYS A 42 -2.99 13.84 -5.13
CA LYS A 42 -2.84 13.63 -3.67
C LYS A 42 -2.55 12.17 -3.34
N LEU A 43 -3.10 11.23 -4.12
CA LEU A 43 -2.77 9.81 -3.98
C LEU A 43 -1.28 9.57 -4.23
N GLY A 44 -0.71 10.15 -5.29
CA GLY A 44 0.73 10.07 -5.58
C GLY A 44 1.60 10.60 -4.44
N ASP A 45 1.24 11.75 -3.89
CA ASP A 45 1.99 12.33 -2.76
C ASP A 45 1.84 11.53 -1.47
N LEU A 46 0.68 10.95 -1.22
CA LEU A 46 0.45 10.04 -0.10
C LEU A 46 1.36 8.80 -0.20
N LEU A 47 1.47 8.22 -1.39
CA LEU A 47 2.33 7.06 -1.64
C LEU A 47 3.81 7.38 -1.40
N LYS A 48 4.30 8.55 -1.86
CA LYS A 48 5.66 9.02 -1.57
C LYS A 48 5.92 9.15 -0.06
N LYS A 49 4.95 9.71 0.68
CA LYS A 49 5.05 9.84 2.15
C LYS A 49 5.10 8.48 2.85
N LYS A 50 4.29 7.50 2.40
CA LYS A 50 4.35 6.12 2.91
C LYS A 50 5.72 5.50 2.65
N GLN A 51 6.23 5.61 1.43
CA GLN A 51 7.53 5.06 1.02
C GLN A 51 8.67 5.62 1.88
N TYR A 52 8.70 6.94 2.10
CA TYR A 52 9.68 7.58 2.97
C TYR A 52 9.66 7.06 4.42
N LEU A 53 8.47 6.80 4.98
CA LEU A 53 8.33 6.23 6.33
C LEU A 53 8.80 4.77 6.37
N ILE A 54 8.54 3.98 5.32
CA ILE A 54 9.01 2.60 5.21
C ILE A 54 10.55 2.57 5.17
N GLU A 55 11.18 3.44 4.38
CA GLU A 55 12.64 3.54 4.32
C GLU A 55 13.24 3.89 5.69
N LYS A 56 12.63 4.80 6.44
CA LYS A 56 13.03 5.10 7.82
C LYS A 56 12.92 3.90 8.74
N ILE A 57 11.83 3.14 8.65
CA ILE A 57 11.64 1.92 9.45
C ILE A 57 12.70 0.88 9.09
N ASN A 58 13.02 0.71 7.80
CA ASN A 58 14.06 -0.24 7.37
C ASN A 58 15.43 0.09 8.00
N GLN A 59 15.80 1.37 8.08
CA GLN A 59 17.03 1.78 8.77
C GLN A 59 16.97 1.44 10.27
N MET A 60 15.84 1.72 10.92
CA MET A 60 15.63 1.36 12.34
C MET A 60 15.66 -0.16 12.55
N ASP A 61 15.21 -0.95 11.57
CA ASP A 61 15.21 -2.42 11.64
C ASP A 61 16.62 -2.99 11.58
N ILE A 62 17.51 -2.41 10.76
CA ILE A 62 18.92 -2.79 10.72
C ILE A 62 19.56 -2.58 12.11
N ASP A 63 19.35 -1.40 12.70
CA ASP A 63 19.86 -1.07 14.02
C ASP A 63 19.26 -1.96 15.11
N PHE A 64 17.95 -2.22 15.03
CA PHE A 64 17.25 -3.10 15.96
C PHE A 64 17.81 -4.53 15.92
N LEU A 65 17.96 -5.11 14.72
CA LEU A 65 18.43 -6.48 14.55
C LEU A 65 19.87 -6.66 15.03
N SER A 66 20.73 -5.68 14.78
CA SER A 66 22.12 -5.67 15.25
C SER A 66 22.18 -5.67 16.79
N ASN A 67 21.47 -4.75 17.44
CA ASN A 67 21.45 -4.66 18.90
C ASN A 67 20.73 -5.84 19.57
N TYR A 68 19.65 -6.34 18.97
CA TYR A 68 18.94 -7.51 19.45
C TYR A 68 19.81 -8.77 19.35
N GLY A 69 20.59 -8.91 18.28
CA GLY A 69 21.58 -9.98 18.15
C GLY A 69 22.64 -9.95 19.25
N ARG A 70 23.13 -8.75 19.62
CA ARG A 70 24.07 -8.57 20.73
C ARG A 70 23.43 -8.92 22.07
N LEU A 71 22.23 -8.43 22.34
CA LEU A 71 21.48 -8.74 23.56
C LEU A 71 21.30 -10.25 23.75
N LYS A 72 20.90 -10.95 22.69
CA LYS A 72 20.74 -12.41 22.71
C LYS A 72 22.04 -13.14 23.08
N LYS A 73 23.17 -12.73 22.49
CA LYS A 73 24.48 -13.30 22.80
C LYS A 73 24.88 -13.03 24.25
N SER A 74 24.68 -11.81 24.75
CA SER A 74 25.01 -11.43 26.13
C SER A 74 24.18 -12.19 27.17
N LEU A 75 22.92 -12.50 26.85
CA LEU A 75 22.03 -13.25 27.74
C LEU A 75 22.12 -14.78 27.54
N GLY A 76 22.87 -15.26 26.55
CA GLY A 76 22.93 -16.69 26.22
C GLY A 76 21.60 -17.28 25.72
N ILE A 77 20.70 -16.44 25.18
CA ILE A 77 19.35 -16.84 24.77
C ILE A 77 19.20 -16.89 23.25
N THR A 78 18.31 -17.76 22.78
CA THR A 78 17.86 -17.81 21.38
C THR A 78 16.63 -16.93 21.14
N SER A 79 15.81 -16.72 22.17
CA SER A 79 14.57 -15.94 22.14
C SER A 79 14.40 -15.10 23.40
N ILE A 80 13.92 -13.87 23.24
CA ILE A 80 13.55 -12.98 24.34
C ILE A 80 12.37 -13.52 25.17
N GLU A 81 11.63 -14.49 24.63
CA GLU A 81 10.58 -15.18 25.38
C GLU A 81 11.13 -16.02 26.53
N ASN A 82 12.37 -16.46 26.44
CA ASN A 82 13.00 -17.34 27.42
C ASN A 82 13.71 -16.58 28.56
N VAL A 83 13.60 -15.26 28.62
CA VAL A 83 14.29 -14.45 29.64
C VAL A 83 13.46 -14.30 30.89
N ASN A 84 14.10 -14.47 32.05
CA ASN A 84 13.50 -14.16 33.34
C ASN A 84 13.25 -12.64 33.46
N VAL A 85 11.97 -12.26 33.44
CA VAL A 85 11.51 -10.88 33.57
C VAL A 85 11.65 -10.32 34.99
N GLU A 86 11.97 -11.15 35.98
CA GLU A 86 12.34 -10.71 37.33
C GLU A 86 13.74 -10.09 37.36
N GLU A 87 14.66 -10.60 36.53
CA GLU A 87 16.04 -10.11 36.44
C GLU A 87 16.15 -8.83 35.59
N TYR A 88 15.31 -8.71 34.55
CA TYR A 88 15.29 -7.55 33.66
C TYR A 88 13.84 -7.06 33.40
N PRO A 89 13.25 -6.26 34.31
CA PRO A 89 11.88 -5.78 34.18
C PRO A 89 11.62 -5.00 32.89
N SER A 90 12.60 -4.25 32.37
CA SER A 90 12.53 -3.50 31.12
C SER A 90 12.23 -4.37 29.90
N LEU A 91 12.51 -5.68 29.94
CA LEU A 91 12.15 -6.60 28.86
C LEU A 91 10.64 -6.73 28.67
N LYS A 92 9.83 -6.51 29.73
CA LYS A 92 8.36 -6.46 29.61
C LYS A 92 7.93 -5.33 28.67
N GLU A 93 8.54 -4.16 28.83
CA GLU A 93 8.28 -3.00 27.98
C GLU A 93 8.70 -3.26 26.53
N LEU A 94 9.89 -3.82 26.32
CA LEU A 94 10.35 -4.19 24.98
C LEU A 94 9.39 -5.19 24.29
N LYS A 95 8.96 -6.23 25.00
CA LYS A 95 7.98 -7.21 24.49
C LYS A 95 6.66 -6.53 24.11
N LEU A 96 6.16 -5.63 24.96
CA LEU A 96 4.91 -4.89 24.69
C LEU A 96 5.03 -4.07 23.40
N HIS A 97 6.15 -3.37 23.20
CA HIS A 97 6.37 -2.60 21.99
C HIS A 97 6.43 -3.48 20.73
N ILE A 98 7.11 -4.63 20.81
CA ILE A 98 7.14 -5.60 19.70
C ILE A 98 5.72 -6.08 19.37
N GLN A 99 4.91 -6.40 20.37
CA GLN A 99 3.51 -6.82 20.17
C GLN A 99 2.67 -5.72 19.50
N ASN A 100 2.84 -4.46 19.92
CA ASN A 100 2.16 -3.31 19.32
C ASN A 100 2.56 -3.07 17.86
N ILE A 101 3.85 -3.23 17.54
CA ILE A 101 4.36 -3.19 16.17
C ILE A 101 3.67 -4.27 15.33
N MET A 102 3.64 -5.52 15.80
CA MET A 102 3.01 -6.64 15.08
C MET A 102 1.50 -6.43 14.88
N LYS A 103 0.81 -5.84 15.87
CA LYS A 103 -0.59 -5.45 15.73
C LYS A 103 -0.78 -4.38 14.66
N SER A 104 0.05 -3.34 14.67
CA SER A 104 -0.03 -2.24 13.69
C SER A 104 0.23 -2.74 12.27
N LEU A 105 1.21 -3.61 12.08
CA LEU A 105 1.52 -4.21 10.77
C LEU A 105 0.33 -5.01 10.21
N ARG A 106 -0.33 -5.82 11.03
CA ARG A 106 -1.54 -6.56 10.62
C ARG A 106 -2.66 -5.62 10.19
N GLN A 107 -2.91 -4.56 10.96
CA GLN A 107 -3.94 -3.57 10.62
C GLN A 107 -3.63 -2.84 9.31
N ILE A 108 -2.36 -2.47 9.09
CA ILE A 108 -1.92 -1.84 7.84
C ILE A 108 -2.13 -2.79 6.66
N ASP A 109 -1.72 -4.05 6.77
CA ASP A 109 -1.86 -5.06 5.72
C ASP A 109 -3.33 -5.31 5.35
N GLU A 110 -4.21 -5.44 6.35
CA GLU A 110 -5.66 -5.62 6.12
C GLU A 110 -6.28 -4.46 5.33
N ILE A 111 -5.94 -3.22 5.69
CA ILE A 111 -6.49 -2.03 5.02
C ILE A 111 -5.86 -1.84 3.64
N ASP A 112 -4.54 -2.07 3.47
CA ASP A 112 -3.88 -1.95 2.17
C ASP A 112 -4.39 -2.99 1.16
N LYS A 113 -4.70 -4.23 1.60
CA LYS A 113 -5.38 -5.23 0.77
C LYS A 113 -6.74 -4.74 0.30
N ARG A 114 -7.53 -4.12 1.19
CA ARG A 114 -8.84 -3.55 0.84
C ARG A 114 -8.69 -2.39 -0.16
N ASN A 115 -7.76 -1.47 0.07
CA ASN A 115 -7.47 -0.36 -0.83
C ASN A 115 -7.07 -0.85 -2.24
N THR A 116 -6.21 -1.85 -2.30
CA THR A 116 -5.75 -2.45 -3.56
C THR A 116 -6.91 -3.09 -4.32
N LYS A 117 -7.78 -3.83 -3.62
CA LYS A 117 -8.97 -4.44 -4.21
C LYS A 117 -9.93 -3.37 -4.78
N ASN A 118 -10.15 -2.28 -4.06
CA ASN A 118 -11.03 -1.20 -4.52
C ASN A 118 -10.47 -0.50 -5.77
N LEU A 119 -9.16 -0.21 -5.78
CA LEU A 119 -8.47 0.33 -6.96
C LEU A 119 -8.63 -0.58 -8.18
N GLN A 120 -8.48 -1.89 -8.00
CA GLN A 120 -8.63 -2.85 -9.09
C GLN A 120 -10.05 -2.84 -9.67
N ILE A 121 -11.06 -2.81 -8.80
CA ILE A 121 -12.48 -2.74 -9.22
C ILE A 121 -12.73 -1.47 -10.05
N ASP A 122 -12.22 -0.33 -9.62
CA ASP A 122 -12.43 0.93 -10.33
C ASP A 122 -11.67 0.97 -11.66
N PHE A 123 -10.46 0.40 -11.72
CA PHE A 123 -9.71 0.23 -12.96
C PHE A 123 -10.46 -0.66 -13.98
N ASP A 124 -11.04 -1.76 -13.53
CA ASP A 124 -11.80 -2.67 -14.39
C ASP A 124 -13.07 -2.01 -14.95
N LYS A 125 -13.76 -1.18 -14.16
CA LYS A 125 -14.89 -0.36 -14.65
C LYS A 125 -14.46 0.59 -15.77
N VAL A 126 -13.37 1.34 -15.56
CA VAL A 126 -12.82 2.27 -16.57
C VAL A 126 -12.45 1.51 -17.85
N LYS A 127 -11.83 0.33 -17.73
CA LYS A 127 -11.49 -0.52 -18.87
C LYS A 127 -12.72 -0.94 -19.68
N GLU A 128 -13.81 -1.33 -19.01
CA GLU A 128 -15.07 -1.68 -19.67
C GLU A 128 -15.74 -0.48 -20.35
N GLU A 129 -15.72 0.70 -19.73
CA GLU A 129 -16.21 1.94 -20.35
C GLU A 129 -15.41 2.29 -21.62
N LEU A 130 -14.09 2.17 -21.58
CA LEU A 130 -13.24 2.37 -22.75
C LEU A 130 -13.55 1.38 -23.88
N LYS A 131 -13.82 0.11 -23.57
CA LYS A 131 -14.26 -0.89 -24.56
C LYS A 131 -15.59 -0.48 -25.19
N LYS A 132 -16.58 -0.07 -24.40
CA LYS A 132 -17.89 0.40 -24.89
C LYS A 132 -17.74 1.63 -25.81
N ILE A 133 -16.90 2.59 -25.44
CA ILE A 133 -16.62 3.78 -26.26
C ILE A 133 -15.98 3.38 -27.60
N LYS A 134 -15.00 2.47 -27.59
CA LYS A 134 -14.35 1.96 -28.81
C LYS A 134 -15.35 1.25 -29.72
N ALA A 135 -16.18 0.37 -29.16
CA ALA A 135 -17.23 -0.34 -29.90
C ALA A 135 -18.23 0.65 -30.52
N LYS A 136 -18.73 1.63 -29.75
CA LYS A 136 -19.64 2.66 -30.25
C LYS A 136 -19.03 3.48 -31.39
N LYS A 137 -17.76 3.90 -31.27
CA LYS A 137 -17.04 4.61 -32.35
C LYS A 137 -16.93 3.75 -33.60
N GLN A 138 -16.61 2.46 -33.47
CA GLN A 138 -16.53 1.54 -34.61
C GLN A 138 -17.89 1.36 -35.28
N SER A 139 -18.95 1.11 -34.53
CA SER A 139 -20.33 1.00 -35.05
C SER A 139 -20.76 2.29 -35.77
N SER A 140 -20.43 3.47 -35.23
CA SER A 140 -20.76 4.74 -35.87
C SER A 140 -20.04 4.96 -37.20
N LYS A 141 -18.76 4.55 -37.30
CA LYS A 141 -18.00 4.58 -38.56
C LYS A 141 -18.57 3.63 -39.61
N ILE A 142 -18.98 2.43 -39.18
CA ILE A 142 -19.60 1.44 -40.05
C ILE A 142 -20.93 1.98 -40.58
N ALA A 143 -21.81 2.50 -39.72
CA ALA A 143 -23.09 3.10 -40.12
C ALA A 143 -22.90 4.27 -41.10
N ALA A 144 -21.94 5.17 -40.84
CA ALA A 144 -21.62 6.28 -41.75
C ALA A 144 -21.11 5.79 -43.12
N SER A 145 -20.31 4.72 -43.15
CA SER A 145 -19.84 4.09 -44.39
C SER A 145 -20.98 3.49 -45.21
N TYR A 146 -21.92 2.80 -44.54
CA TYR A 146 -23.12 2.29 -45.20
C TYR A 146 -23.98 3.43 -45.77
N MET A 147 -24.27 4.48 -44.99
CA MET A 147 -25.04 5.64 -45.49
C MET A 147 -24.36 6.29 -46.70
N LYS A 148 -23.03 6.42 -46.71
CA LYS A 148 -22.28 6.94 -47.85
C LYS A 148 -22.39 6.06 -49.10
N LYS A 149 -22.38 4.73 -48.93
CA LYS A 149 -22.53 3.76 -50.02
C LYS A 149 -23.93 3.78 -50.64
N TYR A 150 -24.98 3.92 -49.82
CA TYR A 150 -26.36 4.03 -50.32
C TYR A 150 -26.64 5.38 -50.99
N ALA A 151 -26.04 6.48 -50.50
CA ALA A 151 -26.13 7.79 -51.16
C ALA A 151 -25.48 7.79 -52.57
N SER A 152 -24.44 6.98 -52.80
CA SER A 152 -23.81 6.86 -54.13
C SER A 152 -24.55 5.95 -55.12
N VAL A 153 -25.51 5.13 -54.67
CA VAL A 153 -26.25 4.18 -55.54
C VAL A 153 -27.55 4.77 -56.09
N GLN A 154 -28.06 5.87 -55.53
CA GLN A 154 -29.28 6.57 -56.00
C GLN A 154 -29.06 7.47 -57.25
N GLY A 155 -27.96 7.28 -57.99
CA GLY A 155 -27.58 8.13 -59.13
C GLY A 155 -27.57 7.45 -60.51
N VAL A 156 -28.19 6.27 -60.68
CA VAL A 156 -28.24 5.61 -62.00
C VAL A 156 -29.63 5.80 -62.62
N PHE A 157 -29.80 6.91 -63.36
CA PHE A 157 -30.88 7.02 -64.33
C PHE A 157 -30.50 6.16 -65.54
N ILE A 158 -31.21 5.04 -65.71
CA ILE A 158 -31.15 4.25 -66.94
C ILE A 158 -32.05 4.95 -67.96
N ASP A 159 -31.45 5.73 -68.85
CA ASP A 159 -32.12 6.20 -70.07
C ASP A 159 -32.25 5.00 -71.02
N LYS A 160 -33.48 4.53 -71.22
CA LYS A 160 -33.78 3.50 -72.23
C LYS A 160 -34.15 4.19 -73.52
N LYS A 161 -33.24 4.12 -74.50
CA LYS A 161 -33.53 4.37 -75.92
C LYS A 161 -34.40 3.27 -76.51
#